data_AF-A0A661MHM8-F1
#
_entry.id   AF-A0A661MHM8-F1
#
_cell.length_a   1.000
_cell.length_b   1.000
_cell.length_c   1.000
_cell.angle_alpha   90.00
_cell.angle_beta   90.00
_cell.angle_gamma   90.00
#
_symmetry.space_group_name_H-M   'P 1'
#
loop_
_entity.id
_entity.type
_entity.pdbx_description
1 polymer ?
#
loop_
_entity_poly.entity_id
_entity_poly.type
_entity_poly.pdbx_seq_one_letter_code
_entity_poly.pdbx_strand_id
1 'polypeptide(L)'
;MNGLRCNFSIDSNSEFIQSMAKELKEIDLYREAYFRGEGLPILQLDVKHCYWAACVVPMSTIKRVEVETGLAIPVGIDIELLK
;
A
#
# COMPACT_ATOMS: atom_id res chain seq x y z
N MET A 1 -16.37 10.58 1.48
CA MET A 1 -15.64 9.30 1.42
C MET A 1 -16.65 8.18 1.60
N ASN A 2 -16.83 7.32 0.60
CA ASN A 2 -17.66 6.11 0.75
C ASN A 2 -16.80 5.01 1.38
N GLY A 3 -16.46 5.20 2.66
CA GLY A 3 -16.00 4.20 3.64
C GLY A 3 -14.76 3.34 3.39
N LEU A 4 -14.36 3.03 2.15
CA LEU A 4 -13.43 1.92 1.87
C LEU A 4 -12.57 2.12 0.61
N ARG A 5 -12.93 3.08 -0.25
CA ARG A 5 -12.14 3.51 -1.40
C ARG A 5 -11.58 4.90 -1.17
N CYS A 6 -10.28 5.05 -1.33
CA CYS A 6 -9.57 6.30 -1.09
C CYS A 6 -8.79 6.71 -2.33
N ASN A 7 -9.03 7.92 -2.81
CA ASN A 7 -8.18 8.57 -3.80
C ASN A 7 -7.03 9.28 -3.09
N PHE A 8 -5.82 9.16 -3.63
CA PHE A 8 -4.63 9.75 -3.03
C PHE A 8 -3.56 10.03 -4.09
N SER A 9 -2.51 10.72 -3.68
CA SER A 9 -1.31 10.94 -4.48
C SER A 9 -0.07 10.53 -3.68
N ILE A 10 0.91 9.96 -4.36
CA ILE A 10 2.24 9.70 -3.82
C ILE A 10 3.19 10.74 -4.41
N ASP A 11 3.94 11.42 -3.54
CA ASP A 11 5.04 12.27 -3.94
C ASP A 11 6.37 11.60 -3.56
N SER A 12 7.27 11.46 -4.52
CA SER A 12 8.53 10.72 -4.39
C SER A 12 9.55 11.20 -5.41
N ASN A 13 10.82 11.23 -5.02
CA ASN A 13 11.93 11.48 -5.95
C ASN A 13 12.35 10.23 -6.76
N SER A 14 11.71 9.07 -6.51
CA SER A 14 11.99 7.85 -7.27
C SER A 14 11.10 7.73 -8.51
N GLU A 15 11.71 7.61 -9.69
CA GLU A 15 11.00 7.46 -10.97
C GLU A 15 10.13 6.19 -11.02
N PHE A 16 10.56 5.12 -10.33
CA PHE A 16 9.82 3.86 -10.20
C PHE A 16 8.55 4.03 -9.38
N ILE A 17 8.67 4.68 -8.22
CA ILE A 17 7.52 4.98 -7.36
C ILE A 17 6.57 5.97 -8.04
N GLN A 18 7.09 6.96 -8.75
CA GLN A 18 6.28 7.88 -9.53
C GLN A 18 5.53 7.18 -10.68
N SER A 19 6.14 6.17 -11.31
CA SER A 19 5.49 5.36 -12.34
C SER A 19 4.36 4.52 -11.75
N MET A 20 4.59 3.87 -10.61
CA MET A 20 3.55 3.18 -9.84
C MET A 20 2.42 4.14 -9.44
N ALA A 21 2.75 5.34 -8.94
CA ALA A 21 1.78 6.34 -8.50
C ALA A 21 0.92 6.93 -9.62
N LYS A 22 1.37 6.86 -10.89
CA LYS A 22 0.55 7.25 -12.05
C LYS A 22 -0.59 6.27 -12.29
N GLU A 23 -0.40 4.99 -11.98
CA GLU A 23 -1.41 3.95 -12.15
C GLU A 23 -2.24 3.74 -10.87
N LEU A 24 -1.60 3.82 -9.70
CA LEU A 24 -2.23 3.69 -8.40
C LEU A 24 -2.88 5.01 -7.97
N LYS A 25 -4.10 5.26 -8.43
CA LYS A 25 -4.89 6.48 -8.10
C LYS A 25 -5.90 6.28 -6.98
N GLU A 26 -6.32 5.04 -6.77
CA GLU A 26 -7.32 4.65 -5.79
C GLU A 26 -6.84 3.39 -5.08
N ILE A 27 -7.10 3.31 -3.77
CA ILE A 27 -6.97 2.07 -2.99
C ILE A 27 -8.36 1.66 -2.51
N ASP A 28 -8.72 0.40 -2.74
CA ASP A 28 -9.85 -0.29 -2.13
C ASP A 28 -9.31 -1.20 -1.02
N LEU A 29 -9.49 -0.79 0.23
CA LEU A 29 -8.89 -1.47 1.37
C LEU A 29 -9.34 -2.94 1.51
N TYR A 30 -10.54 -3.31 1.05
CA TYR A 30 -10.98 -4.72 1.09
C TYR A 30 -10.27 -5.59 0.05
N ARG A 31 -9.87 -5.00 -1.07
CA ARG A 31 -9.04 -5.69 -2.06
C ARG A 31 -7.59 -5.78 -1.60
N GLU A 32 -7.09 -4.77 -0.89
CA GLU A 32 -5.70 -4.74 -0.42
C GLU A 32 -5.46 -5.50 0.90
N ALA A 33 -6.49 -5.78 1.70
CA ALA A 33 -6.32 -6.45 3.00
C ALA A 33 -6.38 -7.98 2.94
N TYR A 34 -7.04 -8.55 1.93
CA TYR A 34 -7.29 -10.00 1.86
C TYR A 34 -6.67 -10.61 0.61
N PHE A 35 -5.81 -11.61 0.81
CA PHE A 35 -5.29 -12.43 -0.29
C PHE A 35 -6.42 -13.28 -0.89
N ARG A 36 -6.65 -13.11 -2.19
CA ARG A 36 -7.72 -13.81 -2.94
C ARG A 36 -7.18 -14.75 -4.03
N GLY A 37 -5.92 -15.18 -3.92
CA GLY A 37 -5.24 -16.03 -4.91
C GLY A 37 -4.42 -15.26 -5.94
N GLU A 38 -4.86 -14.08 -6.37
CA GLU A 38 -4.18 -13.27 -7.40
C GLU A 38 -3.11 -12.30 -6.83
N GLY A 39 -2.92 -12.29 -5.50
CA GLY A 39 -2.10 -11.28 -4.83
C GLY A 39 -2.86 -9.99 -4.54
N LEU A 40 -2.19 -9.06 -3.85
CA LEU A 40 -2.73 -7.73 -3.58
C LEU A 40 -2.54 -6.85 -4.83
N PRO A 41 -3.56 -6.09 -5.29
CA PRO A 41 -3.43 -5.25 -6.47
C PRO A 41 -2.23 -4.29 -6.40
N ILE A 42 -1.93 -3.73 -5.24
CA ILE A 42 -0.76 -2.86 -5.08
C ILE A 42 0.57 -3.60 -5.32
N LEU A 43 0.65 -4.89 -4.96
CA LEU A 43 1.85 -5.71 -5.18
C LEU A 43 2.01 -6.10 -6.65
N GLN A 44 0.90 -6.20 -7.41
CA GLN A 44 0.98 -6.38 -8.85
C GLN A 44 1.60 -5.14 -9.53
N LEU A 45 1.28 -3.95 -9.04
CA LEU A 45 1.92 -2.71 -9.51
C LEU A 45 3.38 -2.61 -9.05
N ASP A 46 3.69 -3.06 -7.84
CA ASP A 46 5.08 -3.13 -7.35
C ASP A 46 5.94 -4.04 -8.24
N VAL A 47 5.46 -5.25 -8.58
CA VAL A 47 6.15 -6.16 -9.51
C VAL A 47 6.34 -5.54 -10.89
N LYS A 48 5.42 -4.67 -11.33
CA LYS A 48 5.48 -4.01 -12.63
C LYS A 48 6.46 -2.84 -12.68
N HIS A 49 6.55 -2.05 -11.61
CA HIS A 49 7.24 -0.75 -11.62
C HIS A 49 8.49 -0.69 -10.74
N CYS A 50 8.59 -1.55 -9.72
CA CYS A 50 9.66 -1.54 -8.73
C CYS A 50 10.60 -2.74 -8.91
N TYR A 51 11.91 -2.50 -8.81
CA TYR A 51 12.96 -3.52 -9.04
C TYR A 51 13.63 -4.00 -7.75
N TRP A 52 13.13 -3.56 -6.59
CA TRP A 52 13.75 -3.77 -5.29
C TRP A 52 13.04 -4.90 -4.55
N ALA A 53 13.80 -5.86 -4.02
CA ALA A 53 13.23 -6.85 -3.13
C ALA A 53 12.69 -6.18 -1.86
N ALA A 54 11.50 -6.59 -1.42
CA ALA A 54 10.88 -6.12 -0.19
C ALA A 54 10.71 -4.59 -0.10
N CYS A 55 10.32 -3.95 -1.21
CA CYS A 55 9.95 -2.54 -1.19
C CYS A 55 8.89 -2.27 -0.12
N VAL A 56 9.18 -1.35 0.82
CA VAL A 56 8.25 -1.02 1.91
C VAL A 56 7.13 -0.09 1.45
N VAL A 57 7.26 0.53 0.27
CA VAL A 57 6.34 1.56 -0.21
C VAL A 57 4.91 1.04 -0.41
N PRO A 58 4.67 -0.10 -1.08
CA PRO A 58 3.32 -0.66 -1.25
C PRO A 58 2.62 -0.86 0.10
N MET A 59 3.26 -1.59 1.03
CA MET A 59 2.67 -1.87 2.34
C MET A 59 2.46 -0.61 3.19
N SER A 60 3.40 0.34 3.13
CA SER A 60 3.28 1.63 3.82
C SER A 60 2.15 2.47 3.25
N THR A 61 1.86 2.36 1.95
CA THR A 61 0.76 3.07 1.29
C THR A 61 -0.58 2.58 1.79
N ILE A 62 -0.80 1.26 1.83
CA ILE A 62 -2.02 0.66 2.41
C ILE A 62 -2.18 1.14 3.86
N LYS A 63 -1.12 1.00 4.67
CA LYS A 63 -1.18 1.38 6.09
C LYS A 63 -1.47 2.87 6.28
N ARG A 64 -0.91 3.74 5.44
CA ARG A 64 -1.20 5.17 5.47
C ARG A 64 -2.67 5.45 5.18
N VAL A 65 -3.25 4.79 4.18
CA VAL A 65 -4.68 4.93 3.85
C VAL A 65 -5.56 4.42 4.99
N GLU A 66 -5.23 3.28 5.63
CA GLU A 66 -5.96 2.79 6.80
C GLU A 66 -5.95 3.82 7.95
N VAL A 67 -4.81 4.47 8.20
CA VAL A 67 -4.70 5.52 9.23
C VAL A 67 -5.57 6.72 8.89
N GLU A 68 -5.45 7.27 7.68
CA GLU A 68 -6.19 8.47 7.25
C GLU A 68 -7.71 8.22 7.12
N THR A 69 -8.12 6.96 6.93
CA THR A 69 -9.54 6.55 6.86
C THR A 69 -10.13 6.17 8.22
N GLY A 70 -9.36 6.24 9.31
CA GLY A 70 -9.81 5.85 10.65
C GLY A 70 -9.96 4.34 10.84
N LEU A 71 -9.45 3.54 9.90
CA LEU A 71 -9.42 2.07 9.93
C LEU A 71 -8.10 1.54 10.52
N ALA A 72 -7.37 2.38 11.25
CA ALA A 72 -6.01 2.19 11.75
C ALA A 72 -5.87 0.96 12.67
N ILE A 73 -5.92 -0.24 12.10
CA ILE A 73 -5.89 -1.49 12.87
C ILE A 73 -4.66 -2.29 12.43
N PRO A 74 -3.73 -2.60 13.35
CA PRO A 74 -3.55 -2.01 14.68
C PRO A 74 -2.71 -0.70 14.64
N VAL A 75 -2.96 0.20 15.58
CA VAL A 75 -2.03 1.31 15.94
C VAL A 75 -1.12 0.82 17.08
N GLY A 76 0.17 1.19 17.03
CA GLY A 76 1.11 0.94 18.13
C GLY A 76 1.55 -0.52 18.23
N ILE A 77 2.06 -1.09 17.12
CA ILE A 77 2.70 -2.41 17.15
C ILE A 77 4.17 -2.26 17.45
N ASP A 78 4.66 -2.99 18.45
CA ASP A 78 6.08 -3.28 18.63
C ASP A 78 6.39 -4.70 18.10
N ILE A 79 7.42 -4.82 17.27
CA ILE A 79 7.89 -6.10 16.72
C ILE A 79 9.33 -6.31 17.18
N GLU A 80 9.54 -7.32 18.01
CA GLU A 80 10.86 -7.72 18.49
C GLU A 80 11.34 -8.99 17.74
N LEU A 81 12.58 -8.95 17.25
CA LEU A 81 13.22 -10.13 16.66
C LEU A 81 14.05 -10.83 17.73
N LEU A 82 13.60 -12.00 18.16
CA LEU A 82 14.34 -12.87 19.06
C LEU A 82 15.24 -13.82 18.25
N LYS A 83 16.44 -14.12 18.76
CA LYS A 83 17.37 -15.11 18.20
C LYS A 83 17.19 -16.49 18.82
#